data_AF-A0A9Q5ZH81-F1
#
_entry.id   AF-A0A9Q5ZH81-F1
#
_cell.length_a   1.000
_cell.length_b   1.000
_cell.length_c   1.000
_cell.angle_alpha   90.00
_cell.angle_beta   90.00
_cell.angle_gamma   90.00
#
_symmetry.space_group_name_H-M   'P 1'
#
loop_
_entity.id
_entity.type
_entity.pdbx_description
1 polymer ?
#
loop_
_entity_poly.entity_id
_entity_poly.type
_entity_poly.pdbx_seq_one_letter_code
_entity_poly.pdbx_strand_id
1 'polypeptide(L)'
;MTERKWHPRTRPQDVRVGKHFMLSDFLYSQTAITKGIPNCPSSWTGVEVRGLKGLCKHILDPVVENFGTVSVTFGFCSLQLWKHWYPSLENPFALHLFRPPQGGIGGAADILIHSHPTNPRPVFNWIRQNCTYDRLIMYPGSSIICCAWCEQRPRFHAKEWIFPNVGGNAEYVDAGWDGPPSPKKGSNPDFEQGKLFWVPSMLRDCSSMLDRNASLVSFLIQNRQVLSKLS
;
A
#
# COMPACT_ATOMS: atom_id res chain seq x y z
N MET A 1 25.81 4.43 5.84
CA MET A 1 25.41 4.50 7.27
C MET A 1 25.10 3.09 7.74
N THR A 2 25.68 2.64 8.84
CA THR A 2 25.46 1.32 9.45
C THR A 2 24.07 1.26 10.11
N GLU A 3 23.29 0.22 9.79
CA GLU A 3 21.96 0.01 10.35
C GLU A 3 22.04 -0.27 11.86
N ARG A 4 21.28 0.48 12.65
CA ARG A 4 21.21 0.32 14.11
C ARG A 4 20.22 -0.78 14.46
N LYS A 5 20.69 -1.84 15.11
CA LYS A 5 19.81 -2.88 15.66
C LYS A 5 18.89 -2.30 16.74
N TRP A 6 17.80 -3.02 17.00
CA TRP A 6 16.93 -2.72 18.13
C TRP A 6 17.71 -2.74 19.44
N HIS A 7 17.54 -1.70 20.25
CA HIS A 7 18.05 -1.60 21.60
C HIS A 7 16.87 -1.82 22.57
N PRO A 8 17.06 -2.43 23.77
CA PRO A 8 15.96 -2.67 24.72
C PRO A 8 15.14 -1.43 25.10
N ARG A 9 15.70 -0.23 24.93
CA ARG A 9 15.04 1.05 25.21
C ARG A 9 14.38 1.71 24.00
N THR A 10 14.60 1.21 22.79
CA THR A 10 14.01 1.78 21.57
C THR A 10 12.84 0.92 21.16
N ARG A 11 11.65 1.50 21.18
CA ARG A 11 10.41 0.81 20.81
C ARG A 11 9.87 1.42 19.52
N PRO A 12 9.05 0.69 18.74
CA PRO A 12 8.48 1.23 17.50
C PRO A 12 7.73 2.57 17.68
N GLN A 13 7.08 2.78 18.83
CA GLN A 13 6.40 4.04 19.16
C GLN A 13 7.35 5.23 19.37
N ASP A 14 8.64 4.99 19.58
CA ASP A 14 9.65 6.04 19.75
C ASP A 14 10.29 6.45 18.40
N VAL A 15 9.95 5.75 17.31
CA VAL A 15 10.55 5.94 15.98
C VAL A 15 9.57 6.67 15.08
N ARG A 16 9.80 7.98 14.90
CA ARG A 16 9.02 8.80 13.97
C ARG A 16 9.37 8.50 12.51
N VAL A 17 8.35 8.21 11.71
CA VAL A 17 8.48 7.95 10.26
C VAL A 17 7.80 9.04 9.41
N GLY A 18 6.84 9.78 9.96
CA GLY A 18 6.24 10.95 9.30
C GLY A 18 5.99 12.08 10.28
N LYS A 19 5.46 13.20 9.77
CA LYS A 19 4.94 14.28 10.63
C LYS A 19 3.82 13.75 11.53
N HIS A 20 2.99 12.86 10.99
CA HIS A 20 1.79 12.35 11.67
C HIS A 20 1.88 10.89 12.10
N PHE A 21 2.99 10.19 11.79
CA PHE A 21 3.08 8.74 11.98
C PHE A 21 4.36 8.29 12.70
N MET A 22 4.19 7.26 13.54
CA MET A 22 5.23 6.48 14.19
C MET A 22 5.36 5.12 13.49
N LEU A 23 6.50 4.46 13.66
CA LEU A 23 6.74 3.14 13.08
C LEU A 23 5.69 2.12 13.54
N SER A 24 5.23 2.21 14.79
CA SER A 24 4.18 1.35 15.35
C SER A 24 2.89 1.32 14.52
N ASP A 25 2.55 2.42 13.84
CA ASP A 25 1.30 2.54 13.07
C ASP A 25 1.27 1.56 11.87
N PHE A 26 2.44 1.11 11.42
CA PHE A 26 2.58 0.25 10.25
C PHE A 26 2.81 -1.23 10.58
N LEU A 27 2.93 -1.60 11.86
CA LEU A 27 3.33 -2.96 12.27
C LEU A 27 2.15 -3.89 12.54
N TYR A 28 0.93 -3.36 12.63
CA TYR A 28 -0.25 -4.17 12.92
C TYR A 28 -0.55 -5.17 11.81
N SER A 29 -0.82 -6.42 12.22
CA SER A 29 -1.40 -7.47 11.38
C SER A 29 -2.15 -8.44 12.28
N GLN A 30 -3.45 -8.62 12.02
CA GLN A 30 -4.26 -9.58 12.78
C GLN A 30 -3.66 -10.99 12.71
N THR A 31 -3.20 -11.42 11.53
CA THR A 31 -2.58 -12.74 11.36
C THR A 31 -1.30 -12.85 12.18
N ALA A 32 -0.45 -11.82 12.17
CA ALA A 32 0.79 -11.82 12.94
C ALA A 32 0.52 -12.00 14.44
N ILE A 33 -0.46 -11.25 14.96
CA ILE A 33 -0.88 -11.34 16.37
C ILE A 33 -1.43 -12.74 16.68
N THR A 34 -2.41 -13.22 15.91
CA THR A 34 -3.06 -14.51 16.14
C THR A 34 -2.08 -15.69 16.03
N LYS A 35 -1.04 -15.58 15.21
CA LYS A 35 -0.05 -16.64 14.97
C LYS A 35 1.26 -16.46 15.77
N GLY A 36 1.39 -15.39 16.55
CA GLY A 36 2.64 -15.08 17.27
C GLY A 36 3.83 -14.85 16.33
N ILE A 37 3.60 -14.36 15.11
CA ILE A 37 4.66 -14.10 14.13
C ILE A 37 5.15 -12.66 14.32
N PRO A 38 6.46 -12.43 14.54
CA PRO A 38 7.00 -11.07 14.61
C PRO A 38 6.80 -10.30 13.30
N ASN A 39 6.16 -9.13 13.40
CA ASN A 39 5.96 -8.20 12.28
C ASN A 39 6.64 -6.86 12.55
N CYS A 40 7.98 -6.86 12.53
CA CYS A 40 8.79 -5.67 12.77
C CYS A 40 10.03 -5.69 11.86
N PRO A 41 10.50 -4.54 11.33
CA PRO A 41 11.77 -4.47 10.62
C PRO A 41 12.94 -4.96 11.47
N SER A 42 14.02 -5.45 10.85
CA SER A 42 15.21 -5.91 11.57
C SER A 42 16.01 -4.76 12.22
N SER A 43 15.90 -3.55 11.68
CA SER A 43 16.52 -2.33 12.17
C SER A 43 15.53 -1.17 12.16
N TRP A 44 15.59 -0.32 13.20
CA TRP A 44 14.81 0.91 13.27
C TRP A 44 15.39 2.07 12.44
N THR A 45 16.52 1.84 11.74
CA THR A 45 17.14 2.78 10.78
C THR A 45 17.37 2.15 9.40
N GLY A 46 16.86 0.93 9.19
CA GLY A 46 17.05 0.13 7.99
C GLY A 46 16.28 0.64 6.77
N VAL A 47 16.40 -0.10 5.67
CA VAL A 47 15.74 0.21 4.38
C VAL A 47 14.22 0.36 4.52
N GLU A 48 13.58 -0.46 5.36
CA GLU A 48 12.13 -0.46 5.52
C GLU A 48 11.65 0.81 6.23
N VAL A 49 12.37 1.25 7.26
CA VAL A 49 12.06 2.52 7.96
C VAL A 49 12.31 3.72 7.05
N ARG A 50 13.34 3.68 6.19
CA ARG A 50 13.56 4.73 5.17
C ARG A 50 12.45 4.74 4.12
N GLY A 51 11.96 3.56 3.71
CA GLY A 51 10.81 3.44 2.82
C GLY A 51 9.54 4.01 3.44
N LEU A 52 9.29 3.74 4.72
CA LEU A 52 8.17 4.34 5.46
C LEU A 52 8.29 5.86 5.54
N LYS A 53 9.50 6.38 5.78
CA LYS A 53 9.76 7.83 5.79
C LYS A 53 9.44 8.47 4.44
N GLY A 54 9.84 7.83 3.34
CA GLY A 54 9.49 8.30 2.01
C GLY A 54 7.99 8.23 1.73
N LEU A 55 7.35 7.11 2.05
CA LEU A 55 5.89 6.94 1.92
C LEU A 55 5.12 8.01 2.70
N CYS A 56 5.52 8.30 3.94
CA CYS A 56 4.90 9.35 4.74
C CYS A 56 5.12 10.73 4.11
N LYS A 57 6.37 11.09 3.82
CA LYS A 57 6.72 12.40 3.26
C LYS A 57 6.01 12.70 1.95
N HIS A 58 5.92 11.71 1.05
CA HIS A 58 5.47 11.92 -0.32
C HIS A 58 3.98 11.65 -0.55
N ILE A 59 3.32 10.92 0.36
CA ILE A 59 1.90 10.56 0.23
C ILE A 59 1.13 10.84 1.53
N LEU A 60 1.49 10.17 2.65
CA LEU A 60 0.60 10.14 3.81
C LEU A 60 0.52 11.46 4.57
N ASP A 61 1.64 12.14 4.78
CA ASP A 61 1.66 13.45 5.44
C ASP A 61 0.84 14.48 4.62
N PRO A 62 1.02 14.62 3.29
CA PRO A 62 0.14 15.45 2.46
C PRO A 62 -1.34 15.08 2.55
N VAL A 63 -1.68 13.78 2.56
CA VAL A 63 -3.07 13.33 2.69
C VAL A 63 -3.65 13.75 4.04
N VAL A 64 -2.90 13.59 5.14
CA VAL A 64 -3.35 14.03 6.47
C VAL A 64 -3.55 15.55 6.51
N GLU A 65 -2.61 16.31 5.94
CA GLU A 65 -2.67 17.78 5.89
C GLU A 65 -3.88 18.31 5.09
N ASN A 66 -4.38 17.55 4.11
CA ASN A 66 -5.51 17.98 3.24
C ASN A 66 -6.86 17.36 3.63
N PHE A 67 -6.88 16.15 4.17
CA PHE A 67 -8.11 15.38 4.41
C PHE A 67 -8.35 15.01 5.88
N GLY A 68 -7.42 15.35 6.77
CA GLY A 68 -7.51 15.10 8.21
C GLY A 68 -7.07 13.69 8.59
N THR A 69 -7.74 13.10 9.57
CA THR A 69 -7.31 11.84 10.20
C THR A 69 -7.25 10.67 9.20
N VAL A 70 -6.13 9.94 9.23
CA VAL A 70 -5.88 8.73 8.46
C VAL A 70 -5.51 7.59 9.41
N SER A 71 -6.09 6.41 9.19
CA SER A 71 -5.66 5.18 9.84
C SER A 71 -4.93 4.28 8.86
N VAL A 72 -3.79 3.73 9.28
CA VAL A 72 -3.11 2.67 8.55
C VAL A 72 -3.76 1.35 8.95
N THR A 73 -4.42 0.68 8.00
CA THR A 73 -5.07 -0.62 8.23
C THR A 73 -4.12 -1.78 7.99
N PHE A 74 -3.13 -1.59 7.11
CA PHE A 74 -2.06 -2.54 6.86
C PHE A 74 -0.82 -1.82 6.30
N GLY A 75 0.38 -2.20 6.76
CA GLY A 75 1.61 -1.48 6.41
C GLY A 75 2.75 -2.44 6.10
N PHE A 76 3.72 -2.51 7.01
CA PHE A 76 4.87 -3.41 6.90
C PHE A 76 4.45 -4.87 7.05
N CYS A 77 4.97 -5.71 6.17
CA CYS A 77 4.89 -7.16 6.24
C CYS A 77 6.30 -7.73 6.37
N SER A 78 6.57 -8.45 7.44
CA SER A 78 7.83 -9.19 7.58
C SER A 78 7.89 -10.34 6.58
N LEU A 79 9.11 -10.75 6.23
CA LEU A 79 9.31 -11.92 5.37
C LEU A 79 8.73 -13.20 6.00
N GLN A 80 8.76 -13.31 7.34
CA GLN A 80 8.17 -14.44 8.07
C GLN A 80 6.65 -14.46 7.92
N LEU A 81 6.00 -13.31 8.08
CA LEU A 81 4.56 -13.18 7.87
C LEU A 81 4.17 -13.46 6.40
N TRP A 82 4.96 -12.98 5.46
CA TRP A 82 4.74 -13.28 4.04
C TRP A 82 4.81 -14.78 3.74
N LYS A 83 5.86 -15.45 4.22
CA LYS A 83 6.05 -16.89 4.03
C LYS A 83 4.93 -17.72 4.66
N HIS A 84 4.27 -17.21 5.70
CA HIS A 84 3.10 -17.87 6.28
C HIS A 84 1.93 -17.91 5.29
N TRP A 85 1.67 -16.81 4.57
CA TRP A 85 0.62 -16.77 3.54
C TRP A 85 1.04 -17.49 2.25
N TYR A 86 2.32 -17.35 1.88
CA TYR A 86 2.87 -17.81 0.60
C TYR A 86 4.13 -18.67 0.83
N PRO A 87 3.98 -19.90 1.36
CA PRO A 87 5.12 -20.74 1.73
C PRO A 87 5.98 -21.17 0.54
N SER A 88 5.43 -21.16 -0.68
CA SER A 88 6.13 -21.53 -1.91
C SER A 88 6.95 -20.39 -2.54
N LEU A 89 6.89 -19.16 -2.01
CA LEU A 89 7.61 -18.01 -2.57
C LEU A 89 8.88 -17.71 -1.75
N GLU A 90 10.03 -18.12 -2.28
CA GLU A 90 11.30 -18.09 -1.52
C GLU A 90 11.98 -16.71 -1.41
N ASN A 91 11.74 -15.79 -2.35
CA ASN A 91 12.32 -14.44 -2.32
C ASN A 91 11.39 -13.40 -2.97
N PRO A 92 10.36 -12.94 -2.24
CA PRO A 92 9.34 -12.09 -2.83
C PRO A 92 9.83 -10.64 -2.90
N PHE A 93 9.59 -10.01 -4.05
CA PHE A 93 9.65 -8.56 -4.19
C PHE A 93 8.23 -8.01 -4.08
N ALA A 94 7.94 -7.33 -2.99
CA ALA A 94 6.65 -6.71 -2.77
C ALA A 94 6.82 -5.39 -2.03
N LEU A 95 5.94 -4.44 -2.34
CA LEU A 95 5.97 -3.12 -1.71
C LEU A 95 5.66 -3.19 -0.21
N HIS A 96 4.77 -4.08 0.24
CA HIS A 96 4.53 -4.30 1.68
C HIS A 96 5.68 -5.02 2.39
N LEU A 97 6.57 -5.71 1.65
CA LEU A 97 7.84 -6.20 2.18
C LEU A 97 8.94 -5.12 2.17
N PHE A 98 8.63 -3.92 1.67
CA PHE A 98 9.59 -2.83 1.47
C PHE A 98 10.77 -3.24 0.58
N ARG A 99 10.47 -4.15 -0.36
CA ARG A 99 11.37 -4.67 -1.40
C ARG A 99 10.75 -4.38 -2.77
N PRO A 100 10.79 -3.13 -3.24
CA PRO A 100 10.20 -2.78 -4.52
C PRO A 100 10.81 -3.65 -5.64
N PRO A 101 9.98 -4.21 -6.55
CA PRO A 101 10.48 -5.05 -7.66
C PRO A 101 11.48 -4.34 -8.57
N GLN A 102 11.38 -3.02 -8.70
CA GLN A 102 12.31 -2.17 -9.45
C GLN A 102 13.67 -1.94 -8.74
N GLY A 103 13.83 -2.42 -7.50
CA GLY A 103 14.95 -2.13 -6.63
C GLY A 103 14.85 -0.78 -5.93
N GLY A 104 15.80 -0.51 -5.03
CA GLY A 104 15.87 0.75 -4.26
C GLY A 104 15.01 0.74 -2.99
N ILE A 105 14.72 1.94 -2.47
CA ILE A 105 13.95 2.16 -1.25
C ILE A 105 12.50 2.47 -1.61
N GLY A 106 11.56 1.75 -1.00
CA GLY A 106 10.14 1.95 -1.22
C GLY A 106 9.29 1.13 -0.26
N GLY A 107 7.99 1.37 -0.29
CA GLY A 107 7.05 0.79 0.65
C GLY A 107 5.60 1.01 0.23
N ALA A 108 4.68 0.28 0.86
CA ALA A 108 3.24 0.49 0.71
C ALA A 108 2.52 0.48 2.05
N ALA A 109 1.36 1.12 2.07
CA ALA A 109 0.39 1.06 3.15
C ALA A 109 -1.03 1.13 2.61
N ASP A 110 -1.91 0.38 3.26
CA ASP A 110 -3.36 0.44 3.10
C ASP A 110 -3.89 1.43 4.13
N ILE A 111 -4.61 2.44 3.64
CA ILE A 111 -5.07 3.56 4.46
C ILE A 111 -6.58 3.75 4.36
N LEU A 112 -7.17 4.12 5.49
CA LEU A 112 -8.55 4.57 5.62
C LEU A 112 -8.54 6.07 5.93
N ILE A 113 -9.29 6.85 5.15
CA ILE A 113 -9.43 8.29 5.34
C ILE A 113 -10.76 8.57 6.01
N HIS A 114 -10.72 9.08 7.24
CA HIS A 114 -11.92 9.19 8.10
C HIS A 114 -12.96 10.17 7.57
N SER A 115 -12.52 11.21 6.83
CA SER A 115 -13.43 12.14 6.15
C SER A 115 -14.14 11.53 4.93
N HIS A 116 -13.69 10.36 4.45
CA HIS A 116 -14.20 9.69 3.26
C HIS A 116 -14.48 8.20 3.53
N PRO A 117 -15.37 7.87 4.50
CA PRO A 117 -15.52 6.51 5.02
C PRO A 117 -16.17 5.52 4.05
N THR A 118 -16.83 6.01 3.00
CA THR A 118 -17.58 5.19 2.03
C THR A 118 -17.08 5.31 0.60
N ASN A 119 -16.45 6.44 0.25
CA ASN A 119 -15.97 6.70 -1.11
C ASN A 119 -14.55 7.27 -1.08
N PRO A 120 -13.52 6.44 -1.34
CA PRO A 120 -12.13 6.89 -1.34
C PRO A 120 -11.72 7.59 -2.66
N ARG A 121 -12.55 7.56 -3.71
CA ARG A 121 -12.21 8.08 -5.05
C ARG A 121 -11.71 9.52 -5.05
N PRO A 122 -12.32 10.48 -4.31
CA PRO A 122 -11.85 11.86 -4.32
C PRO A 122 -10.40 11.98 -3.82
N VAL A 123 -10.09 11.30 -2.72
CA VAL A 123 -8.74 11.27 -2.15
C VAL A 123 -7.77 10.54 -3.06
N PHE A 124 -8.18 9.40 -3.62
CA PHE A 124 -7.39 8.63 -4.59
C PHE A 124 -6.96 9.49 -5.79
N ASN A 125 -7.91 10.22 -6.39
CA ASN A 125 -7.65 11.09 -7.52
C ASN A 125 -6.80 12.30 -7.11
N TRP A 126 -6.99 12.84 -5.91
CA TRP A 126 -6.12 13.90 -5.39
C TRP A 126 -4.68 13.43 -5.22
N ILE A 127 -4.44 12.23 -4.67
CA ILE A 127 -3.09 11.66 -4.55
C ILE A 127 -2.45 11.51 -5.95
N ARG A 128 -3.22 11.04 -6.95
CA ARG A 128 -2.73 10.93 -8.33
C ARG A 128 -2.25 12.26 -8.91
N GLN A 129 -2.90 13.36 -8.54
CA GLN A 129 -2.64 14.69 -9.08
C GLN A 129 -1.53 15.42 -8.33
N ASN A 130 -1.39 15.18 -7.03
CA ASN A 130 -0.61 16.03 -6.14
C ASN A 130 0.58 15.34 -5.47
N CYS A 131 0.64 14.01 -5.49
CA CYS A 131 1.68 13.25 -4.81
C CYS A 131 2.61 12.52 -5.79
N THR A 132 3.86 12.33 -5.39
CA THR A 132 4.76 11.37 -6.05
C THR A 132 4.43 9.98 -5.51
N TYR A 133 3.90 9.10 -6.35
CA TYR A 133 3.52 7.73 -5.99
C TYR A 133 4.09 6.70 -6.97
N ASP A 134 4.30 5.48 -6.50
CA ASP A 134 4.64 4.33 -7.36
C ASP A 134 3.39 3.57 -7.79
N ARG A 135 2.48 3.28 -6.84
CA ARG A 135 1.25 2.54 -7.09
C ARG A 135 0.12 3.00 -6.18
N LEU A 136 -1.08 3.09 -6.74
CA LEU A 136 -2.33 3.28 -6.02
C LEU A 136 -3.32 2.19 -6.43
N ILE A 137 -4.06 1.68 -5.44
CA ILE A 137 -5.10 0.67 -5.65
C ILE A 137 -6.34 1.03 -4.83
N MET A 138 -7.52 0.95 -5.45
CA MET A 138 -8.80 0.86 -4.72
C MET A 138 -9.35 -0.57 -4.80
N TYR A 139 -10.05 -0.97 -3.73
CA TYR A 139 -10.70 -2.27 -3.61
C TYR A 139 -12.22 -2.13 -3.73
N PRO A 140 -12.93 -3.08 -4.37
CA PRO A 140 -14.35 -3.00 -4.59
C PRO A 140 -15.09 -3.01 -3.25
N GLY A 141 -16.03 -2.09 -3.09
CA GLY A 141 -16.84 -1.97 -1.87
C GLY A 141 -16.05 -1.58 -0.61
N SER A 142 -14.82 -1.07 -0.76
CA SER A 142 -13.96 -0.65 0.35
C SER A 142 -13.63 0.83 0.27
N SER A 143 -13.46 1.46 1.43
CA SER A 143 -12.93 2.82 1.59
C SER A 143 -11.41 2.87 1.76
N ILE A 144 -10.74 1.71 1.62
CA ILE A 144 -9.30 1.61 1.74
C ILE A 144 -8.63 1.97 0.41
N ILE A 145 -7.57 2.78 0.49
CA ILE A 145 -6.62 3.02 -0.59
C ILE A 145 -5.31 2.31 -0.24
N CYS A 146 -4.84 1.40 -1.09
CA CYS A 146 -3.45 0.97 -1.03
C CYS A 146 -2.60 2.01 -1.76
N CYS A 147 -1.64 2.59 -1.07
CA CYS A 147 -0.70 3.54 -1.65
C CYS A 147 0.74 3.06 -1.46
N ALA A 148 1.55 3.27 -2.48
CA ALA A 148 2.94 2.87 -2.49
C ALA A 148 3.82 3.98 -3.04
N TRP A 149 5.02 4.06 -2.50
CA TRP A 149 6.06 4.98 -2.91
C TRP A 149 7.37 4.23 -3.14
N CYS A 150 8.14 4.68 -4.11
CA CYS A 150 9.48 4.20 -4.37
C CYS A 150 10.35 5.39 -4.79
N GLU A 151 11.56 5.47 -4.26
CA GLU A 151 12.52 6.53 -4.55
C GLU A 151 12.93 6.54 -6.03
N GLN A 152 13.07 5.34 -6.61
CA GLN A 152 13.58 5.16 -7.96
C GLN A 152 12.55 4.48 -8.84
N ARG A 153 12.47 4.95 -10.09
CA ARG A 153 11.63 4.38 -11.17
C ARG A 153 10.17 4.13 -10.73
N PRO A 154 9.47 5.15 -10.17
CA PRO A 154 8.07 5.01 -9.83
C PRO A 154 7.26 4.64 -11.08
N ARG A 155 6.39 3.64 -10.93
CA ARG A 155 5.58 3.10 -12.04
C ARG A 155 4.34 3.95 -12.34
N PHE A 156 3.91 4.77 -11.39
CA PHE A 156 2.70 5.58 -11.43
C PHE A 156 1.42 4.80 -11.77
N HIS A 157 1.34 3.54 -11.34
CA HIS A 157 0.18 2.70 -11.59
C HIS A 157 -0.99 3.15 -10.71
N ALA A 158 -2.13 3.50 -11.31
CA ALA A 158 -3.36 3.79 -10.58
C ALA A 158 -4.45 2.83 -11.07
N LYS A 159 -4.86 1.94 -10.18
CA LYS A 159 -5.66 0.77 -10.54
C LYS A 159 -6.84 0.59 -9.61
N GLU A 160 -7.84 -0.12 -10.09
CA GLU A 160 -9.04 -0.46 -9.35
C GLU A 160 -9.35 -1.93 -9.53
N TRP A 161 -9.73 -2.57 -8.44
CA TRP A 161 -10.30 -3.90 -8.46
C TRP A 161 -11.80 -3.83 -8.73
N ILE A 162 -12.26 -4.68 -9.64
CA ILE A 162 -13.68 -4.89 -9.92
C ILE A 162 -14.02 -6.33 -9.57
N PHE A 163 -15.07 -6.51 -8.76
CA PHE A 163 -15.63 -7.82 -8.47
C PHE A 163 -17.14 -7.73 -8.19
N PRO A 164 -17.98 -8.57 -8.82
CA PRO A 164 -17.65 -9.40 -10.00
C PRO A 164 -17.52 -8.53 -11.26
N ASN A 165 -16.59 -8.86 -12.15
CA ASN A 165 -16.67 -8.36 -13.54
C ASN A 165 -17.82 -9.05 -14.29
N VAL A 166 -18.03 -8.70 -15.57
CA VAL A 166 -19.10 -9.30 -16.40
C VAL A 166 -19.05 -10.83 -16.44
N GLY A 167 -17.87 -11.42 -16.28
CA GLY A 167 -17.66 -12.86 -16.24
C GLY A 167 -17.72 -13.49 -14.85
N GLY A 168 -18.09 -12.75 -13.80
CA GLY A 168 -18.13 -13.27 -12.42
C GLY A 168 -16.77 -13.33 -11.72
N ASN A 169 -15.71 -12.81 -12.33
CA ASN A 169 -14.34 -12.92 -11.84
C ASN A 169 -13.85 -11.61 -11.22
N ALA A 170 -12.80 -11.69 -10.40
CA ALA A 170 -12.09 -10.51 -9.95
C ALA A 170 -11.18 -10.01 -11.08
N GLU A 171 -11.27 -8.73 -11.40
CA GLU A 171 -10.47 -8.10 -12.44
C GLU A 171 -9.77 -6.85 -11.92
N TYR A 172 -8.57 -6.61 -12.45
CA TYR A 172 -7.76 -5.46 -12.12
C TYR A 172 -7.67 -4.54 -13.32
N VAL A 173 -8.32 -3.38 -13.23
CA VAL A 173 -8.44 -2.42 -14.32
C VAL A 173 -7.68 -1.14 -14.03
N ASP A 174 -7.41 -0.36 -15.08
CA ASP A 174 -7.01 1.03 -14.89
C ASP A 174 -8.13 1.81 -14.19
N ALA A 175 -7.78 2.48 -13.10
CA ALA A 175 -8.73 3.33 -12.41
C ALA A 175 -9.04 4.51 -13.35
N GLY A 176 -10.27 4.51 -13.90
CA GLY A 176 -10.79 5.55 -14.77
C GLY A 176 -10.47 6.96 -14.24
N TRP A 177 -10.24 7.89 -15.16
CA TRP A 177 -9.97 9.29 -14.84
C TRP A 177 -11.20 10.14 -15.15
N ASP A 178 -11.97 10.47 -14.12
CA ASP A 178 -13.20 11.26 -14.26
C ASP A 178 -12.94 12.79 -14.16
N GLY A 179 -11.68 13.23 -14.13
CA GLY A 179 -11.29 14.64 -14.01
C GLY A 179 -10.90 15.27 -15.36
N PRO A 180 -10.80 16.62 -15.45
CA PRO A 180 -10.21 17.26 -16.63
C PRO A 180 -8.78 16.73 -16.84
N PRO A 181 -8.25 16.78 -18.08
CA PRO A 181 -6.95 16.21 -18.42
C PRO A 181 -5.85 16.77 -17.50
N SER A 182 -4.87 15.92 -17.19
CA SER A 182 -3.73 16.21 -16.32
C SER A 182 -3.12 17.60 -16.58
N PRO A 183 -2.60 18.30 -15.55
CA PRO A 183 -1.81 19.50 -15.75
C PRO A 183 -0.72 19.23 -16.79
N LYS A 184 -0.59 20.12 -17.77
CA LYS A 184 0.37 19.99 -18.87
C LYS A 184 1.77 19.74 -18.32
N LYS A 185 2.51 18.83 -18.98
CA LYS A 185 3.96 18.63 -18.87
C LYS A 185 4.67 19.94 -18.47
N GLY A 186 5.41 19.93 -17.36
CA GLY A 186 6.46 20.94 -17.13
C GLY A 186 6.46 21.72 -15.81
N SER A 187 6.40 21.05 -14.65
CA SER A 187 6.78 21.73 -13.37
C SER A 187 7.67 20.89 -12.46
N ASN A 188 8.55 20.07 -13.04
CA ASN A 188 9.78 19.62 -12.37
C ASN A 188 10.83 19.25 -13.45
N PRO A 189 12.02 19.87 -13.49
CA PRO A 189 12.95 19.71 -14.61
C PRO A 189 13.59 18.30 -14.77
N ASP A 190 13.46 17.39 -13.80
CA ASP A 190 14.29 16.18 -13.78
C ASP A 190 13.56 14.83 -13.95
N PHE A 191 12.35 14.77 -14.50
CA PHE A 191 11.80 13.46 -14.92
C PHE A 191 10.64 13.56 -15.94
N GLU A 192 10.85 13.04 -17.16
CA GLU A 192 9.76 12.83 -18.12
C GLU A 192 9.05 11.50 -17.85
N GLN A 193 7.83 11.58 -17.31
CA GLN A 193 6.90 10.46 -17.23
C GLN A 193 6.37 10.13 -18.64
N GLY A 194 6.68 8.94 -19.17
CA GLY A 194 6.11 8.49 -20.44
C GLY A 194 6.99 7.56 -21.26
N LYS A 195 7.22 6.34 -20.79
CA LYS A 195 7.47 5.15 -21.62
C LYS A 195 7.17 3.91 -20.77
N LEU A 196 5.93 3.44 -20.84
CA LEU A 196 5.52 2.18 -20.23
C LEU A 196 6.30 1.04 -20.87
N PHE A 197 7.23 0.44 -20.13
CA PHE A 197 7.76 -0.89 -20.45
C PHE A 197 6.75 -1.93 -19.94
N TRP A 198 5.95 -2.45 -20.85
CA TRP A 198 5.10 -3.61 -20.60
C TRP A 198 5.97 -4.86 -20.49
N VAL A 199 5.93 -5.53 -19.33
CA VAL A 199 6.44 -6.91 -19.21
C VAL A 199 5.34 -7.78 -18.58
N PRO A 200 4.87 -8.85 -19.26
CA PRO A 200 3.84 -9.76 -18.76
C PRO A 200 4.14 -10.43 -17.42
N SER A 201 5.39 -10.39 -16.94
CA SER A 201 5.78 -10.92 -15.63
C SER A 201 5.28 -10.07 -14.44
N MET A 202 4.89 -8.80 -14.62
CA MET A 202 4.43 -7.92 -13.53
C MET A 202 2.98 -8.16 -13.07
N LEU A 203 2.18 -8.92 -13.83
CA LEU A 203 0.80 -9.27 -13.46
C LEU A 203 0.72 -10.38 -12.39
N ARG A 204 1.79 -11.15 -12.19
CA ARG A 204 1.83 -12.25 -11.20
C ARG A 204 1.97 -11.79 -9.74
N ASP A 205 2.47 -10.58 -9.51
CA ASP A 205 2.71 -10.07 -8.15
C ASP A 205 1.42 -9.67 -7.41
N CYS A 206 0.29 -9.52 -8.11
CA CYS A 206 -0.99 -9.13 -7.51
C CYS A 206 -2.07 -10.21 -7.61
N SER A 207 -2.03 -11.09 -8.62
CA SER A 207 -2.97 -12.22 -8.70
C SER A 207 -2.69 -13.30 -7.65
N SER A 208 -1.42 -13.53 -7.29
CA SER A 208 -1.08 -14.42 -6.17
C SER A 208 -1.44 -13.84 -4.80
N MET A 209 -1.55 -12.50 -4.68
CA MET A 209 -2.08 -11.85 -3.48
C MET A 209 -3.58 -12.09 -3.30
N LEU A 210 -4.34 -12.33 -4.38
CA LEU A 210 -5.78 -12.52 -4.34
C LEU A 210 -6.22 -13.81 -3.65
N ASP A 211 -5.55 -14.92 -3.91
CA ASP A 211 -6.02 -16.21 -3.43
C ASP A 211 -6.05 -16.26 -1.89
N ARG A 212 -5.31 -15.36 -1.22
CA ARG A 212 -5.09 -15.41 0.22
C ARG A 212 -4.90 -14.05 0.89
N ASN A 213 -5.48 -12.96 0.36
CA ASN A 213 -5.64 -11.75 1.16
C ASN A 213 -6.72 -12.02 2.22
N ALA A 214 -6.34 -12.81 3.22
CA ALA A 214 -7.21 -13.47 4.18
C ALA A 214 -7.90 -12.48 5.13
N SER A 215 -7.62 -11.18 5.06
CA SER A 215 -8.41 -10.18 5.79
C SER A 215 -9.58 -9.68 4.96
N LEU A 216 -9.39 -9.28 3.70
CA LEU A 216 -10.47 -8.76 2.86
C LEU A 216 -11.35 -9.88 2.31
N VAL A 217 -10.75 -10.98 1.84
CA VAL A 217 -11.51 -12.16 1.36
C VAL A 217 -12.21 -12.84 2.53
N SER A 218 -11.59 -12.95 3.70
CA SER A 218 -12.28 -13.52 4.87
C SER A 218 -13.32 -12.56 5.44
N PHE A 219 -13.13 -11.23 5.39
CA PHE A 219 -14.17 -10.24 5.70
C PHE A 219 -15.35 -10.34 4.73
N LEU A 220 -15.11 -10.42 3.42
CA LEU A 220 -16.16 -10.56 2.40
C LEU A 220 -16.85 -11.93 2.47
N ILE A 221 -16.14 -13.01 2.81
CA ILE A 221 -16.71 -14.35 3.03
C ILE A 221 -17.51 -14.42 4.34
N GLN A 222 -16.99 -13.88 5.45
CA GLN A 222 -17.67 -13.86 6.75
C GLN A 222 -18.93 -12.99 6.72
N ASN A 223 -18.93 -11.89 5.95
CA ASN A 223 -20.08 -10.98 5.84
C ASN A 223 -20.99 -11.30 4.65
N ARG A 224 -20.77 -12.41 3.93
CA ARG A 224 -21.61 -12.84 2.79
C ARG A 224 -23.09 -13.04 3.19
N GLN A 225 -23.35 -13.47 4.43
CA GLN A 225 -24.70 -13.64 4.97
C GLN A 225 -25.35 -12.32 5.45
N VAL A 226 -24.57 -11.29 5.73
CA VAL A 226 -25.08 -9.97 6.13
C VAL A 226 -25.53 -9.18 4.89
N LEU A 227 -24.80 -9.31 3.79
CA LEU A 227 -25.13 -8.64 2.52
C LEU A 227 -26.34 -9.26 1.80
N SER A 228 -26.63 -10.55 2.00
CA SER A 228 -27.81 -11.21 1.43
C SER A 228 -29.14 -10.87 2.12
N LYS A 229 -29.10 -10.12 3.23
CA LYS A 229 -30.29 -9.68 3.98
C LYS A 229 -30.65 -8.21 3.73
N LEU A 230 -29.87 -7.52 2.89
CA LEU A 230 -30.10 -6.14 2.47
C LEU A 230 -30.67 -6.04 1.04
N SER A 231 -31.10 -7.16 0.47
CA SER A 231 -31.87 -7.26 -0.78
C SER A 231 -33.32 -7.63 -0.50
#